data_AF-A0A5C5XGY0-F1
#
_entry.id   AF-A0A5C5XGY0-F1
#
_cell.length_a   1.000
_cell.length_b   1.000
_cell.length_c   1.000
_cell.angle_alpha   90.00
_cell.angle_beta   90.00
_cell.angle_gamma   90.00
#
_symmetry.space_group_name_H-M   'P 1'
#
loop_
_entity.id
_entity.type
_entity.pdbx_description
1 polymer ?
#
loop_
_entity_poly.entity_id
_entity_poly.type
_entity_poly.pdbx_seq_one_letter_code
_entity_poly.pdbx_strand_id
1 'polypeptide(L)'
;MNALKELQSLLELFPDNPPLLESAEHVAGSTTPEPYKSMLVHDHHMTVTMENYHKSTVEVQVLDRNPDEFNYGRKILLLKEGTDEVVQFGIVRFNFEYVTDDVKQEIIDENIPLGRVLITHNVLRHIDLGAILKVKCGPTLAKHFNCEVGTETYGRLATIFCNNRPAVDLLEISSPLS
;
A
#
# COMPACT_ATOMS: atom_id res chain seq x y z
N MET A 1 -1.06 -13.99 13.54
CA MET A 1 -0.77 -13.81 12.10
C MET A 1 0.74 -13.69 11.94
N ASN A 2 1.36 -14.27 10.91
CA ASN A 2 2.79 -14.09 10.65
C ASN A 2 2.94 -13.00 9.58
N ALA A 3 3.26 -11.77 10.01
CA ALA A 3 3.39 -10.60 9.15
C ALA A 3 4.32 -10.85 7.95
N LEU A 4 5.41 -11.61 8.15
CA LEU A 4 6.35 -11.91 7.05
C LEU A 4 5.74 -12.87 6.02
N LYS A 5 4.87 -13.79 6.44
CA LYS A 5 4.15 -14.68 5.52
C LYS A 5 3.14 -13.91 4.67
N GLU A 6 2.45 -12.95 5.29
CA GLU A 6 1.51 -12.08 4.58
C GLU A 6 2.23 -11.15 3.60
N LEU A 7 3.34 -10.54 4.03
CA LEU A 7 4.23 -9.80 3.15
C LEU A 7 4.67 -10.64 1.94
N GLN A 8 5.16 -11.86 2.17
CA GLN A 8 5.56 -12.77 1.09
C GLN A 8 4.41 -13.04 0.13
N SER A 9 3.21 -13.33 0.64
CA SER A 9 2.03 -13.57 -0.19
C SER A 9 1.66 -12.39 -1.09
N LEU A 10 1.87 -11.15 -0.63
CA LEU A 10 1.65 -9.95 -1.45
C LEU A 10 2.78 -9.75 -2.47
N LEU A 11 4.04 -9.99 -2.09
CA LEU A 11 5.19 -9.89 -3.00
C LEU A 11 5.12 -10.93 -4.14
N GLU A 12 4.61 -12.13 -3.85
CA GLU A 12 4.44 -13.22 -4.84
C GLU A 12 3.45 -12.86 -5.95
N LEU A 13 2.55 -11.91 -5.73
CA LEU A 13 1.66 -11.40 -6.79
C LEU A 13 2.44 -10.73 -7.92
N PHE A 14 3.63 -10.22 -7.62
CA PHE A 14 4.45 -9.47 -8.55
C PHE A 14 5.95 -9.74 -8.35
N PRO A 15 6.45 -10.91 -8.77
CA PRO A 15 7.84 -11.28 -8.58
C PRO A 15 8.78 -10.31 -9.32
N ASP A 16 9.50 -9.49 -8.59
CA ASP A 16 10.46 -8.53 -9.15
C ASP A 16 11.84 -9.17 -9.34
N ASN A 17 12.45 -8.93 -10.51
CA ASN A 17 13.85 -9.22 -10.79
C ASN A 17 14.47 -7.99 -11.50
N PRO A 18 15.30 -7.19 -10.81
CA PRO A 18 15.90 -7.40 -9.48
C PRO A 18 14.88 -7.27 -8.31
N PRO A 19 15.20 -7.76 -7.10
CA PRO A 19 14.23 -7.83 -6.00
C PRO A 19 13.71 -6.46 -5.55
N LEU A 20 12.45 -6.43 -5.10
CA LEU A 20 11.80 -5.24 -4.54
C LEU A 20 12.47 -4.79 -3.24
N LEU A 21 12.65 -5.71 -2.29
CA LEU A 21 13.17 -5.45 -0.96
C LEU A 21 14.51 -6.17 -0.81
N GLU A 22 15.48 -5.53 -0.15
CA GLU A 22 16.70 -6.21 0.30
C GLU A 22 16.39 -7.01 1.57
N SER A 23 15.66 -6.39 2.51
CA SER A 23 15.14 -7.06 3.69
C SER A 23 13.88 -6.37 4.21
N ALA A 24 13.09 -7.10 4.98
CA ALA A 24 11.97 -6.57 5.74
C ALA A 24 11.89 -7.27 7.09
N GLU A 25 11.66 -6.50 8.15
CA GLU A 25 11.45 -7.00 9.50
C GLU A 25 10.17 -6.42 10.08
N HIS A 26 9.43 -7.25 10.81
CA HIS A 26 8.30 -6.78 11.59
C HIS A 26 8.80 -6.04 12.84
N VAL A 27 8.26 -4.86 13.09
CA VAL A 27 8.55 -4.05 14.27
C VAL A 27 7.26 -3.67 14.99
N ALA A 28 7.34 -3.46 16.30
CA ALA A 28 6.18 -2.99 17.06
C ALA A 28 5.84 -1.54 16.68
N GLY A 29 4.56 -1.22 16.54
CA GLY A 29 4.11 0.16 16.28
C GLY A 29 4.58 1.15 17.36
N SER A 30 4.72 0.68 18.61
CA SER A 30 5.24 1.50 19.72
C SER A 30 6.71 1.90 19.55
N THR A 31 7.51 1.10 18.84
CA THR A 31 8.95 1.32 18.61
C THR A 31 9.24 1.98 17.25
N THR A 32 8.21 2.29 16.47
CA THR A 32 8.38 2.98 15.18
C THR A 32 8.82 4.42 15.44
N PRO A 33 9.86 4.94 14.76
CA PRO A 33 10.33 6.30 14.96
C PRO A 33 9.37 7.31 14.32
N GLU A 34 9.37 8.55 14.82
CA GLU A 34 8.79 9.66 14.07
C GLU A 34 9.69 10.03 12.89
N PRO A 35 9.13 10.53 11.76
CA PRO A 35 7.72 10.79 11.50
C PRO A 35 6.88 9.57 11.07
N TYR A 36 7.52 8.41 10.88
CA TYR A 36 6.84 7.19 10.38
C TYR A 36 5.74 6.69 11.30
N LYS A 37 5.90 6.86 12.62
CA LYS A 37 4.89 6.43 13.59
C LYS A 37 3.56 7.13 13.36
N SER A 38 3.56 8.46 13.28
CA SER A 38 2.36 9.25 13.03
C SER A 38 1.71 8.94 11.67
N MET A 39 2.51 8.55 10.69
CA MET A 39 2.05 8.28 9.32
C MET A 39 1.60 6.84 9.08
N LEU A 40 2.14 5.85 9.78
CA LEU A 40 1.90 4.43 9.48
C LEU A 40 1.09 3.70 10.55
N VAL A 41 1.22 4.13 11.82
CA VAL A 41 0.67 3.42 12.98
C VAL A 41 -0.72 3.94 13.30
N HIS A 42 -1.66 3.69 12.39
CA HIS A 42 -3.06 4.08 12.53
C HIS A 42 -4.01 3.21 11.71
N ASP A 43 -5.30 3.28 12.01
CA ASP A 43 -6.37 2.53 11.32
C ASP A 43 -7.14 3.40 10.29
N HIS A 44 -6.50 4.47 9.80
CA HIS A 44 -7.02 5.32 8.72
C HIS A 44 -6.49 4.94 7.33
N HIS A 45 -7.17 5.41 6.28
CA HIS A 45 -6.75 5.23 4.90
C HIS A 45 -5.42 5.95 4.64
N MET A 46 -4.44 5.22 4.10
CA MET A 46 -3.10 5.78 3.87
C MET A 46 -3.11 6.96 2.90
N THR A 47 -3.94 6.93 1.84
CA THR A 47 -4.03 8.05 0.88
C THR A 47 -4.30 9.38 1.57
N VAL A 48 -5.26 9.45 2.49
CA VAL A 48 -5.61 10.68 3.22
C VAL A 48 -4.47 11.08 4.18
N THR A 49 -3.81 10.12 4.81
CA THR A 49 -2.66 10.40 5.67
C THR A 49 -1.49 10.97 4.88
N MET A 50 -1.18 10.39 3.71
CA MET A 50 -0.13 10.86 2.81
C MET A 50 -0.41 12.29 2.35
N GLU A 51 -1.66 12.58 1.97
CA GLU A 51 -2.05 13.94 1.55
C GLU A 51 -1.86 14.96 2.69
N ASN A 52 -2.27 14.58 3.91
CA ASN A 52 -2.13 15.42 5.08
C ASN A 52 -0.67 15.64 5.51
N TYR A 53 0.18 14.62 5.37
CA TYR A 53 1.59 14.70 5.74
C TYR A 53 2.38 15.52 4.71
N HIS A 54 2.23 15.20 3.43
CA HIS A 54 2.95 15.86 2.33
C HIS A 54 2.35 17.22 1.93
N LYS A 55 1.20 17.61 2.50
CA LYS A 55 0.48 18.85 2.19
C LYS A 55 0.18 19.00 0.70
N SER A 56 -0.10 17.88 0.06
CA SER A 56 -0.34 17.75 -1.38
C SER A 56 -1.37 16.66 -1.61
N THR A 57 -2.26 16.86 -2.55
CA THR A 57 -3.05 15.77 -3.16
C THR A 57 -2.12 14.75 -3.81
N VAL A 58 -2.61 13.51 -3.95
CA VAL A 58 -1.83 12.43 -4.57
C VAL A 58 -2.58 11.81 -5.75
N GLU A 59 -1.82 11.41 -6.76
CA GLU A 59 -2.28 10.68 -7.93
C GLU A 59 -1.78 9.23 -7.85
N VAL A 60 -2.55 8.30 -8.40
CA VAL A 60 -2.17 6.89 -8.47
C VAL A 60 -1.54 6.59 -9.81
N GLN A 61 -0.37 5.95 -9.80
CA GLN A 61 0.23 5.36 -10.98
C GLN A 61 0.23 3.84 -10.82
N VAL A 62 -0.36 3.13 -11.78
CA VAL A 62 -0.37 1.67 -11.79
C VAL A 62 0.86 1.16 -12.51
N LEU A 63 1.64 0.35 -11.82
CA LEU A 63 2.85 -0.28 -12.36
C LEU A 63 2.53 -1.62 -13.01
N ASP A 64 1.68 -2.43 -12.36
CA ASP A 64 1.35 -3.77 -12.84
C ASP A 64 0.01 -4.26 -12.27
N ARG A 65 -0.59 -5.25 -12.94
CA ARG A 65 -1.89 -5.84 -12.62
C ARG A 65 -1.80 -7.35 -12.68
N ASN A 66 -2.34 -8.02 -11.68
CA ASN A 66 -2.42 -9.48 -11.65
C ASN A 66 -3.89 -9.91 -11.51
N PRO A 67 -4.62 -10.07 -12.63
CA PRO A 67 -5.97 -10.57 -12.60
C PRO A 67 -5.97 -12.09 -12.38
N ASP A 68 -6.61 -12.51 -11.30
CA ASP A 68 -7.01 -13.89 -11.01
C ASP A 68 -8.55 -13.97 -11.01
N GLU A 69 -9.11 -15.18 -11.08
CA GLU A 69 -10.56 -15.41 -11.22
C GLU A 69 -11.36 -14.77 -10.06
N PHE A 70 -10.79 -14.82 -8.85
CA PHE A 70 -11.42 -14.30 -7.62
C PHE A 70 -10.66 -13.14 -6.99
N ASN A 71 -9.38 -12.99 -7.33
CA ASN A 71 -8.51 -11.96 -6.77
C ASN A 71 -8.00 -11.01 -7.85
N TYR A 72 -7.81 -9.75 -7.48
CA TYR A 72 -7.19 -8.77 -8.35
C TYR A 72 -6.02 -8.13 -7.62
N GLY A 73 -4.82 -8.35 -8.14
CA GLY A 73 -3.60 -7.72 -7.66
C GLY A 73 -3.36 -6.41 -8.41
N ARG A 74 -2.94 -5.36 -7.70
CA ARG A 74 -2.38 -4.13 -8.29
C ARG A 74 -1.08 -3.76 -7.61
N LYS A 75 -0.07 -3.43 -8.40
CA LYS A 75 1.16 -2.77 -7.95
C LYS A 75 1.07 -1.30 -8.35
N ILE A 76 1.23 -0.39 -7.39
CA ILE A 76 1.00 1.04 -7.59
C ILE A 76 2.09 1.90 -6.94
N LEU A 77 2.19 3.13 -7.43
CA LEU A 77 2.84 4.25 -6.76
C LEU A 77 1.77 5.30 -6.45
N LEU A 78 1.95 6.01 -5.33
CA LEU A 78 1.31 7.30 -5.12
C LEU A 78 2.35 8.40 -5.35
N LEU A 79 1.99 9.38 -6.16
CA LEU A 79 2.82 10.54 -6.48
C LEU A 79 2.12 11.79 -5.98
N LYS A 80 2.88 12.84 -5.63
CA LYS A 80 2.27 14.16 -5.44
C LYS A 80 1.70 14.65 -6.77
N GLU A 81 0.46 15.12 -6.75
CA GLU A 81 -0.27 15.58 -7.93
C GLU A 81 0.56 16.60 -8.74
N GLY A 82 0.69 16.36 -10.05
CA GLY A 82 1.42 17.24 -10.95
C GLY A 82 2.96 17.16 -10.85
N THR A 83 3.49 16.12 -10.20
CA THR A 83 4.94 15.87 -10.07
C THR A 83 5.29 14.39 -10.27
N ASP A 84 6.57 14.11 -10.48
CA ASP A 84 7.10 12.73 -10.47
C ASP A 84 7.58 12.29 -9.06
N GLU A 85 7.25 13.04 -8.00
CA GLU A 85 7.69 12.71 -6.64
C GLU A 85 6.82 11.60 -6.03
N VAL A 86 7.40 10.40 -5.93
CA VAL A 86 6.77 9.23 -5.31
C VAL A 86 6.80 9.36 -3.79
N VAL A 87 5.63 9.28 -3.15
CA VAL A 87 5.46 9.32 -1.69
C VAL A 87 5.18 7.96 -1.09
N GLN A 88 4.65 7.01 -1.89
CA GLN A 88 4.31 5.69 -1.43
C GLN A 88 4.40 4.65 -2.54
N PHE A 89 4.90 3.46 -2.20
CA PHE A 89 4.74 2.24 -2.99
C PHE A 89 3.62 1.38 -2.38
N GLY A 90 2.79 0.77 -3.23
CA GLY A 90 1.69 -0.07 -2.78
C GLY A 90 1.59 -1.39 -3.56
N ILE A 91 1.33 -2.50 -2.85
CA ILE A 91 0.72 -3.69 -3.44
C ILE A 91 -0.64 -3.87 -2.80
N VAL A 92 -1.64 -4.09 -3.63
CA VAL A 92 -3.00 -4.32 -3.21
C VAL A 92 -3.51 -5.62 -3.76
N ARG A 93 -4.16 -6.43 -2.93
CA ARG A 93 -4.92 -7.60 -3.35
C ARG A 93 -6.39 -7.42 -2.98
N PHE A 94 -7.24 -7.41 -3.99
CA PHE A 94 -8.69 -7.36 -3.85
C PHE A 94 -9.27 -8.76 -3.93
N ASN A 95 -10.23 -9.07 -3.07
CA ASN A 95 -11.17 -10.16 -3.32
C ASN A 95 -12.50 -9.55 -3.80
N PHE A 96 -12.86 -9.83 -5.04
CA PHE A 96 -14.07 -9.27 -5.65
C PHE A 96 -15.38 -9.88 -5.13
N GLU A 97 -15.35 -10.99 -4.40
CA GLU A 97 -16.53 -11.61 -3.81
C GLU A 97 -17.22 -10.71 -2.76
N TYR A 98 -16.52 -9.69 -2.26
CA TYR A 98 -16.98 -8.87 -1.15
C TYR A 98 -17.33 -7.42 -1.51
N VAL A 99 -17.28 -7.07 -2.80
CA VAL A 99 -17.61 -5.73 -3.30
C VAL A 99 -18.73 -5.80 -4.34
N THR A 100 -19.47 -4.70 -4.51
CA THR A 100 -20.51 -4.60 -5.56
C THR A 100 -19.86 -4.48 -6.95
N ASP A 101 -20.62 -4.80 -8.00
CA ASP A 101 -20.15 -4.67 -9.38
C ASP A 101 -19.72 -3.23 -9.73
N ASP A 102 -20.40 -2.22 -9.18
CA ASP A 102 -20.04 -0.80 -9.37
C ASP A 102 -18.65 -0.49 -8.78
N VAL A 103 -18.38 -0.95 -7.56
CA VAL A 103 -17.08 -0.76 -6.90
C VAL A 103 -16.00 -1.56 -7.62
N LYS A 104 -16.31 -2.77 -8.07
CA LYS A 104 -15.42 -3.60 -8.88
C LYS A 104 -15.03 -2.88 -10.17
N GLN A 105 -15.99 -2.30 -10.88
CA GLN A 105 -15.71 -1.58 -12.13
C GLN A 105 -14.82 -0.37 -11.90
N GLU A 106 -15.07 0.45 -10.88
CA GLU A 106 -14.19 1.58 -10.56
C GLU A 106 -12.77 1.16 -10.15
N ILE A 107 -12.63 0.03 -9.45
CA ILE A 107 -11.32 -0.53 -9.12
C ILE A 107 -10.58 -0.96 -10.38
N ILE A 108 -11.29 -1.54 -11.36
CA ILE A 108 -10.77 -1.98 -12.66
C ILE A 108 -10.48 -0.80 -13.60
N ASP A 109 -11.20 0.31 -13.46
CA ASP A 109 -11.02 1.51 -14.30
C ASP A 109 -9.79 2.33 -13.90
N GLU A 110 -9.32 2.17 -12.66
CA GLU A 110 -8.01 2.66 -12.20
C GLU A 110 -7.81 4.18 -12.16
N ASN A 111 -8.84 4.96 -12.43
CA ASN A 111 -8.75 6.41 -12.59
C ASN A 111 -8.41 7.17 -11.29
N ILE A 112 -8.69 6.60 -10.12
CA ILE A 112 -8.46 7.23 -8.82
C ILE A 112 -7.86 6.24 -7.81
N PRO A 113 -7.15 6.72 -6.75
CA PRO A 113 -6.61 5.85 -5.71
C PRO A 113 -7.70 4.99 -5.06
N LEU A 114 -7.35 3.75 -4.70
CA LEU A 114 -8.30 2.83 -4.08
C LEU A 114 -9.00 3.43 -2.88
N GLY A 115 -8.25 4.03 -1.96
CA GLY A 115 -8.80 4.63 -0.75
C GLY A 115 -9.91 5.63 -1.09
N ARG A 116 -9.84 6.31 -2.23
CA ARG A 116 -10.84 7.27 -2.69
C ARG A 116 -12.07 6.62 -3.32
N VAL A 117 -11.91 5.55 -4.13
CA VAL A 117 -13.04 4.69 -4.59
C VAL A 117 -13.80 4.17 -3.37
N LEU A 118 -13.03 3.58 -2.45
CA LEU A 118 -13.45 3.22 -1.11
C LEU A 118 -13.60 4.44 -0.19
N ILE A 119 -13.91 5.65 -0.64
CA ILE A 119 -14.49 6.67 0.24
C ILE A 119 -15.84 7.04 -0.36
N THR A 120 -15.83 7.37 -1.65
CA THR A 120 -16.99 7.74 -2.47
C THR A 120 -18.17 6.79 -2.34
N HIS A 121 -17.95 5.47 -2.38
CA HIS A 121 -19.04 4.48 -2.34
C HIS A 121 -19.66 4.20 -0.96
N ASN A 122 -19.27 4.96 0.08
CA ASN A 122 -19.74 4.83 1.47
C ASN A 122 -19.79 3.39 2.04
N VAL A 123 -18.96 2.47 1.53
CA VAL A 123 -18.77 1.13 2.10
C VAL A 123 -18.15 1.32 3.49
N LEU A 124 -18.68 0.73 4.54
CA LEU A 124 -18.09 0.85 5.88
C LEU A 124 -16.82 -0.02 5.94
N ARG A 125 -15.67 0.66 6.13
CA ARG A 125 -14.31 0.21 5.84
C ARG A 125 -13.45 0.20 7.09
N HIS A 126 -13.71 -0.74 7.99
CA HIS A 126 -12.79 -0.92 9.10
C HIS A 126 -11.43 -1.35 8.53
N ILE A 127 -10.39 -0.59 8.83
CA ILE A 127 -9.01 -0.97 8.50
C ILE A 127 -8.43 -1.59 9.75
N ASP A 128 -7.90 -2.79 9.60
CA ASP A 128 -7.14 -3.45 10.65
C ASP A 128 -5.65 -3.34 10.29
N LEU A 129 -4.90 -2.58 11.11
CA LEU A 129 -3.45 -2.51 10.98
C LEU A 129 -2.85 -3.85 11.39
N GLY A 130 -2.41 -4.64 10.41
CA GLY A 130 -1.84 -5.97 10.65
C GLY A 130 -0.43 -5.91 11.24
N ALA A 131 0.46 -5.12 10.63
CA ALA A 131 1.87 -5.06 11.03
C ALA A 131 2.58 -3.79 10.55
N ILE A 132 3.60 -3.37 11.28
CA ILE A 132 4.57 -2.38 10.81
C ILE A 132 5.84 -3.09 10.37
N LEU A 133 6.39 -2.64 9.26
CA LEU A 133 7.58 -3.19 8.65
C LEU A 133 8.69 -2.12 8.65
N LYS A 134 9.87 -2.48 9.13
CA LYS A 134 11.11 -1.79 8.78
C LYS A 134 11.68 -2.47 7.54
N VAL A 135 12.02 -1.68 6.53
CA VAL A 135 12.35 -2.18 5.19
C VAL A 135 13.69 -1.59 4.75
N LYS A 136 14.52 -2.42 4.12
CA LYS A 136 15.63 -1.95 3.29
C LYS A 136 15.26 -2.04 1.83
N CYS A 137 15.38 -0.93 1.12
CA CYS A 137 15.01 -0.84 -0.29
C CYS A 137 15.90 -1.76 -1.12
N GLY A 138 15.30 -2.74 -1.80
CA GLY A 138 15.99 -3.48 -2.87
C GLY A 138 16.13 -2.61 -4.12
N PRO A 139 16.83 -3.09 -5.17
CA PRO A 139 17.06 -2.30 -6.37
C PRO A 139 15.79 -1.78 -7.04
N THR A 140 14.70 -2.55 -7.04
CA THR A 140 13.44 -2.13 -7.66
C THR A 140 12.74 -1.06 -6.84
N LEU A 141 12.63 -1.22 -5.52
CA LEU A 141 12.01 -0.20 -4.67
C LEU A 141 12.84 1.10 -4.61
N ALA A 142 14.17 0.97 -4.55
CA ALA A 142 15.08 2.12 -4.56
C ALA A 142 14.93 2.95 -5.84
N LYS A 143 14.76 2.28 -7.00
CA LYS A 143 14.47 2.95 -8.27
C LYS A 143 13.14 3.71 -8.22
N HIS A 144 12.08 3.12 -7.65
CA HIS A 144 10.78 3.79 -7.53
C HIS A 144 10.83 5.01 -6.62
N PHE A 145 11.53 4.93 -5.49
CA PHE A 145 11.69 6.06 -4.56
C PHE A 145 12.80 7.03 -4.93
N ASN A 146 13.54 6.78 -6.01
CA ASN A 146 14.72 7.55 -6.40
C ASN A 146 15.71 7.71 -5.21
N CYS A 147 15.99 6.61 -4.51
CA CYS A 147 16.92 6.55 -3.39
C CYS A 147 18.01 5.49 -3.61
N GLU A 148 18.97 5.38 -2.68
CA GLU A 148 20.02 4.38 -2.75
C GLU A 148 19.51 2.99 -2.36
N VAL A 149 20.05 1.94 -2.98
CA VAL A 149 19.80 0.56 -2.55
C VAL A 149 20.27 0.38 -1.10
N GLY A 150 19.45 -0.29 -0.29
CA GLY A 150 19.70 -0.47 1.14
C GLY A 150 19.18 0.68 2.01
N THR A 151 18.66 1.77 1.42
CA THR A 151 18.00 2.85 2.18
C THR A 151 16.91 2.29 3.07
N GLU A 152 16.95 2.65 4.34
CA GLU A 152 15.94 2.24 5.32
C GLU A 152 14.70 3.13 5.22
N THR A 153 13.53 2.49 5.18
CA THR A 153 12.22 3.14 5.27
C THR A 153 11.25 2.23 6.04
N TYR A 154 10.01 2.67 6.19
CA TYR A 154 8.96 1.93 6.87
C TYR A 154 7.74 1.74 5.99
N GLY A 155 7.04 0.65 6.24
CA GLY A 155 5.76 0.36 5.65
C GLY A 155 4.83 -0.32 6.64
N ARG A 156 3.65 -0.68 6.16
CA ARG A 156 2.66 -1.42 6.92
C ARG A 156 1.94 -2.45 6.07
N LEU A 157 1.44 -3.47 6.76
CA LEU A 157 0.43 -4.37 6.26
C LEU A 157 -0.90 -3.99 6.89
N ALA A 158 -1.96 -3.96 6.09
CA ALA A 158 -3.30 -3.67 6.58
C ALA A 158 -4.34 -4.43 5.76
N THR A 159 -5.47 -4.75 6.41
CA THR A 159 -6.63 -5.33 5.74
C THR A 159 -7.81 -4.37 5.84
N ILE A 160 -8.47 -4.09 4.72
CA ILE A 160 -9.72 -3.34 4.69
C ILE A 160 -10.88 -4.32 4.67
N PHE A 161 -11.76 -4.18 5.66
CA PHE A 161 -12.99 -4.94 5.77
C PHE A 161 -14.14 -4.21 5.10
N CYS A 162 -14.82 -4.84 4.16
CA CYS A 162 -16.06 -4.36 3.57
C CYS A 162 -17.20 -5.28 4.04
N ASN A 163 -18.27 -4.72 4.62
CA ASN A 163 -19.39 -5.51 5.16
C ASN A 163 -18.95 -6.63 6.13
N ASN A 164 -17.98 -6.33 7.01
CA ASN A 164 -17.36 -7.27 7.96
C ASN A 164 -16.63 -8.47 7.32
N ARG A 165 -16.28 -8.38 6.03
CA ARG A 165 -15.47 -9.37 5.30
C ARG A 165 -14.14 -8.75 4.89
N PRO A 166 -13.01 -9.47 4.99
CA PRO A 166 -11.71 -8.97 4.54
C PRO A 166 -11.72 -8.88 3.01
N ALA A 167 -11.82 -7.67 2.49
CA ALA A 167 -11.99 -7.43 1.06
C ALA A 167 -10.68 -7.04 0.38
N VAL A 168 -9.76 -6.41 1.12
CA VAL A 168 -8.52 -5.87 0.56
C VAL A 168 -7.36 -6.11 1.52
N ASP A 169 -6.30 -6.76 1.03
CA ASP A 169 -5.02 -6.80 1.72
C ASP A 169 -4.04 -5.80 1.09
N LEU A 170 -3.27 -5.12 1.92
CA LEU A 170 -2.41 -4.02 1.54
C LEU A 170 -0.99 -4.21 2.04
N LEU A 171 -0.02 -3.95 1.18
CA LEU A 171 1.34 -3.56 1.53
C LEU A 171 1.51 -2.11 1.13
N GLU A 172 1.83 -1.24 2.09
CA GLU A 172 2.04 0.19 1.86
C GLU A 172 3.40 0.57 2.42
N ILE A 173 4.34 1.00 1.58
CA ILE A 173 5.68 1.42 1.99
C ILE A 173 5.83 2.90 1.66
N SER A 174 6.22 3.69 2.65
CA SER A 174 6.51 5.11 2.43
C SER A 174 7.83 5.29 1.69
N SER A 175 7.91 6.32 0.84
CA SER A 175 9.23 6.83 0.45
C SER A 175 10.02 7.22 1.71
N PRO A 176 11.37 7.15 1.68
CA PRO A 176 12.19 7.60 2.80
C PRO A 176 11.84 9.04 3.19
N LEU A 177 11.43 9.23 4.44
CA LEU A 177 11.17 10.53 5.04
C LEU A 177 12.46 11.09 5.64
N SER A 178 12.68 12.38 5.42
CA SER A 178 13.85 13.14 5.89
C SER A 178 13.59 13.82 7.24
#